data_AF-A0A9Q3CIM9-F1
#
_entry.id   AF-A0A9Q3CIM9-F1
#
_cell.length_a   1.000
_cell.length_b   1.000
_cell.length_c   1.000
_cell.angle_alpha   90.00
_cell.angle_beta   90.00
_cell.angle_gamma   90.00
#
_symmetry.space_group_name_H-M   'P 1'
#
loop_
_entity.id
_entity.type
_entity.pdbx_description
1 polymer ?
#
loop_
_entity_poly.entity_id
_entity_poly.type
_entity_poly.pdbx_seq_one_letter_code
_entity_poly.pdbx_strand_id
1 'polypeptide(L)'
;MYIPGALSFSIYVDWFNPHGKSTWLASIGPIRLICLNLPQSERLRPENFYLAGIVPGLKEPTSLQLNYLLMPLIKELKELWQGYPFTPTSTGPSASFIRVAILTAIAEVFSMRKLTEFISHSGNHLCNLCNSHNAQIEEIFPNFTTNANTKIINKLL
;
A
#
# COMPACT_ATOMS: atom_id res chain seq x y z
N MET A 1 23.29 9.55 4.61
CA MET A 1 23.46 10.81 3.84
C MET A 1 22.10 11.47 3.74
N TYR A 2 21.87 12.57 4.47
CA TYR A 2 20.61 13.33 4.44
C TYR A 2 20.74 14.36 3.31
N ILE A 3 19.92 14.24 2.27
CA ILE A 3 19.84 15.25 1.21
C ILE A 3 18.71 16.20 1.64
N PRO A 4 19.01 17.46 2.00
CA PRO A 4 17.98 18.42 2.39
C PRO A 4 16.91 18.53 1.29
N GLY A 5 15.64 18.43 1.69
CA GLY A 5 14.51 18.46 0.76
C GLY A 5 14.15 17.12 0.11
N ALA A 6 14.93 16.04 0.28
CA ALA A 6 14.56 14.72 -0.23
C ALA A 6 13.73 13.92 0.80
N LEU A 7 12.44 13.74 0.53
CA LEU A 7 11.52 12.94 1.34
C LEU A 7 11.18 11.63 0.65
N SER A 8 11.21 10.55 1.42
CA SER A 8 10.88 9.19 1.01
C SER A 8 9.64 8.74 1.77
N PHE A 9 8.67 8.18 1.07
CA PHE A 9 7.44 7.67 1.67
C PHE A 9 7.15 6.23 1.25
N SER A 10 6.39 5.52 2.09
CA SER A 10 5.65 4.33 1.69
C SER A 10 4.19 4.68 1.50
N ILE A 11 3.55 4.15 0.47
CA ILE A 11 2.09 4.22 0.33
C ILE A 11 1.46 3.02 1.01
N TYR A 12 0.45 3.27 1.84
CA TYR A 12 -0.35 2.25 2.51
C TYR A 12 -1.79 2.32 2.04
N VAL A 13 -2.34 1.18 1.64
CA VAL A 13 -3.75 1.06 1.24
C VAL A 13 -4.34 -0.23 1.79
N ASP A 14 -5.46 -0.12 2.48
CA ASP A 14 -6.20 -1.24 3.06
C ASP A 14 -7.70 -0.91 3.03
N TRP A 15 -8.56 -1.94 3.01
CA TRP A 15 -10.01 -1.78 3.10
C TRP A 15 -10.57 -2.68 4.17
N PHE A 16 -11.31 -2.07 5.09
CA PHE A 16 -11.94 -2.78 6.19
C PHE A 16 -13.41 -2.43 6.30
N ASN A 17 -14.17 -3.31 6.94
CA ASN A 17 -15.56 -3.06 7.26
C ASN A 17 -15.65 -2.32 8.61
N PRO A 18 -16.10 -1.05 8.64
CA PRO A 18 -16.16 -0.27 9.87
C PRO A 18 -17.20 -0.80 10.87
N HIS A 19 -18.17 -1.60 10.41
CA HIS A 19 -19.22 -2.19 11.25
C HIS A 19 -18.87 -3.60 11.74
N GLY A 20 -17.67 -4.10 11.44
CA GLY A 20 -17.24 -5.45 11.82
C GLY A 20 -17.86 -6.57 10.99
N LYS A 21 -17.59 -7.82 11.37
CA LYS A 21 -17.88 -9.02 10.54
C LYS A 21 -19.37 -9.36 10.37
N SER A 22 -20.27 -8.76 11.15
CA SER A 22 -21.69 -9.17 11.17
C SER A 22 -22.50 -8.62 9.99
N THR A 23 -22.06 -7.50 9.40
CA THR A 23 -22.82 -6.80 8.37
C THR A 23 -21.90 -6.27 7.28
N TRP A 24 -21.86 -6.88 6.09
CA TRP A 24 -21.11 -6.41 4.91
C TRP A 24 -21.78 -5.19 4.24
N LEU A 25 -22.10 -4.17 5.03
CA LEU A 25 -22.85 -2.99 4.58
C LEU A 25 -21.93 -1.86 4.08
N ALA A 26 -20.65 -1.89 4.44
CA ALA A 26 -19.69 -0.88 4.03
C ALA A 26 -18.26 -1.41 4.01
N SER A 27 -17.45 -0.81 3.16
CA SER A 27 -16.01 -0.93 3.08
C SER A 27 -15.43 0.49 3.07
N ILE A 28 -14.44 0.74 3.93
CA ILE A 28 -13.73 2.00 3.97
C ILE A 28 -12.24 1.72 3.88
N GLY A 29 -11.57 2.44 2.98
CA GLY A 29 -10.13 2.26 2.79
C GLY A 29 -9.35 3.57 2.81
N PRO A 30 -8.44 3.77 3.78
CA PRO A 30 -7.57 4.92 3.79
C PRO A 30 -6.38 4.70 2.87
N ILE A 31 -6.03 5.74 2.12
CA ILE A 31 -4.77 5.85 1.37
C ILE A 31 -3.86 6.74 2.23
N ARG A 32 -2.81 6.15 2.81
CA ARG A 32 -1.89 6.85 3.72
C ARG A 32 -0.49 6.86 3.13
N LEU A 33 0.26 7.93 3.36
CA LEU A 33 1.70 7.97 3.11
C LEU A 33 2.44 7.99 4.45
N ILE A 34 3.45 7.13 4.56
CA ILE A 34 4.28 6.94 5.75
C ILE A 34 5.67 7.52 5.46
N CYS A 35 6.08 8.57 6.17
CA CYS A 35 7.36 9.22 5.95
C CYS A 35 8.51 8.33 6.45
N LEU A 36 9.33 7.82 5.54
CA LEU A 36 10.47 6.95 5.85
C LEU A 36 11.67 7.71 6.42
N ASN A 37 11.67 9.05 6.36
CA ASN A 37 12.72 9.89 6.94
C ASN A 37 12.60 10.04 8.47
N LEU A 38 11.43 9.76 9.07
CA LEU A 38 11.28 9.81 10.53
C LEU A 38 12.00 8.64 11.21
N PRO A 39 12.30 8.68 12.52
CA PRO A 39 12.78 7.51 13.26
C PRO A 39 11.74 6.38 13.28
N GLN A 40 12.18 5.13 13.34
CA GLN A 40 11.27 3.96 13.28
C GLN A 40 10.16 3.99 14.36
N SER A 41 10.47 4.49 15.56
CA SER A 41 9.49 4.66 16.65
C SER A 41 8.38 5.65 16.30
N GLU A 42 8.64 6.60 15.41
CA GLU A 42 7.73 7.69 15.09
C GLU A 42 6.95 7.47 13.80
N ARG A 43 7.50 6.74 12.81
CA ARG A 43 6.90 6.59 11.47
C ARG A 43 5.48 6.04 11.47
N LEU A 44 5.19 5.11 12.40
CA LEU A 44 3.90 4.40 12.46
C LEU A 44 2.92 5.01 13.46
N ARG A 45 3.26 6.16 14.05
CA ARG A 45 2.35 6.89 14.91
C ARG A 45 1.22 7.48 14.06
N PRO A 46 -0.06 7.34 14.47
CA PRO A 46 -1.19 7.87 13.72
C PRO A 46 -1.07 9.35 13.36
N GLU A 47 -0.43 10.14 14.23
CA GLU A 47 -0.23 11.59 14.02
C GLU A 47 0.75 11.92 12.88
N ASN A 48 1.61 10.97 12.50
CA ASN A 48 2.64 11.14 11.47
C ASN A 48 2.23 10.55 10.11
N PHE A 49 1.02 9.99 9.99
CA PHE A 49 0.50 9.56 8.71
C PHE A 49 -0.01 10.75 7.91
N TYR A 50 0.47 10.87 6.66
CA TYR A 50 -0.17 11.76 5.71
C TYR A 50 -1.35 11.03 5.08
N LEU A 51 -2.57 11.46 5.41
CA LEU A 51 -3.78 10.89 4.84
C LEU A 51 -4.04 11.51 3.45
N ALA A 52 -3.69 10.78 2.39
CA ALA A 52 -3.90 11.22 1.02
C ALA A 52 -5.36 11.06 0.56
N GLY A 53 -6.11 10.14 1.16
CA GLY A 53 -7.53 9.99 0.86
C GLY A 53 -8.24 8.94 1.71
N ILE A 54 -9.56 9.01 1.71
CA ILE A 54 -10.45 7.98 2.26
C ILE A 54 -11.41 7.55 1.15
N VAL A 55 -11.48 6.26 0.88
CA VAL A 55 -12.33 5.67 -0.13
C VAL A 55 -13.49 4.93 0.54
N PRO A 56 -14.68 5.54 0.66
CA PRO A 56 -15.87 4.83 1.11
C PRO A 56 -16.50 4.04 -0.04
N GLY A 57 -17.16 2.93 0.28
CA GLY A 57 -17.97 2.17 -0.66
C GLY A 57 -18.76 1.05 0.03
N LEU A 58 -19.67 0.41 -0.70
CA LEU A 58 -20.30 -0.83 -0.20
C LEU A 58 -19.34 -2.02 -0.25
N LYS A 59 -18.37 -1.96 -1.17
CA LYS A 59 -17.35 -2.98 -1.41
C LYS A 59 -16.00 -2.30 -1.64
N GLU A 60 -14.94 -3.07 -1.52
CA GLU A 60 -13.60 -2.66 -1.96
C GLU A 60 -13.63 -2.29 -3.47
N PRO A 61 -12.96 -1.21 -3.89
CA PRO A 61 -12.91 -0.81 -5.29
C PRO A 61 -12.25 -1.89 -6.16
N THR A 62 -12.63 -1.88 -7.45
CA THR A 62 -11.93 -2.64 -8.49
C THR A 62 -10.56 -2.01 -8.78
N SER A 63 -9.66 -2.72 -9.45
CA SER A 63 -8.35 -2.17 -9.84
C SER A 63 -8.49 -0.89 -10.68
N LEU A 64 -9.44 -0.88 -11.63
CA LEU A 64 -9.70 0.30 -12.47
C LEU A 64 -10.19 1.49 -11.63
N GLN A 65 -11.10 1.27 -10.68
CA GLN A 65 -11.58 2.32 -9.78
C GLN A 65 -10.45 2.85 -8.90
N LEU A 66 -9.60 1.96 -8.37
CA LEU A 66 -8.44 2.36 -7.58
C LEU A 66 -7.47 3.21 -8.39
N ASN A 67 -7.20 2.85 -9.65
CA ASN A 67 -6.36 3.64 -10.54
C ASN A 67 -6.89 5.07 -10.68
N TYR A 68 -8.19 5.25 -10.95
CA TYR A 68 -8.80 6.58 -11.01
C TYR A 68 -8.70 7.36 -9.69
N LEU A 69 -8.87 6.69 -8.56
CA LEU A 69 -8.74 7.30 -7.23
C LEU A 69 -7.31 7.75 -6.93
N LEU A 70 -6.30 7.04 -7.44
CA LEU A 70 -4.89 7.38 -7.26
C LEU A 70 -4.36 8.41 -8.24
N MET A 71 -5.05 8.67 -9.36
CA MET A 71 -4.60 9.62 -10.39
C MET A 71 -4.25 11.02 -9.84
N PRO A 72 -5.04 11.66 -8.97
CA PRO A 72 -4.70 12.97 -8.40
C PRO A 72 -3.40 12.90 -7.59
N LEU A 73 -3.26 11.90 -6.73
CA LEU A 73 -2.07 11.69 -5.90
C LEU A 73 -0.83 11.44 -6.77
N ILE A 74 -0.95 10.62 -7.81
CA ILE A 74 0.15 10.34 -8.76
C ILE A 74 0.57 11.61 -9.48
N LYS A 75 -0.38 12.48 -9.85
CA LYS A 75 -0.07 13.76 -10.49
C LYS A 75 0.77 14.64 -9.57
N GLU A 76 0.36 14.81 -8.31
CA GLU A 76 1.11 15.58 -7.31
C GLU A 76 2.50 14.99 -7.05
N LEU A 77 2.60 13.67 -6.92
CA LEU A 77 3.88 12.98 -6.73
C LEU A 77 4.84 13.17 -7.92
N LYS A 78 4.32 13.22 -9.16
CA LYS A 78 5.13 13.52 -10.35
C LYS A 78 5.68 14.93 -10.32
N GLU A 79 4.90 15.91 -9.89
CA GLU A 79 5.34 17.30 -9.71
C GLU A 79 6.42 17.39 -8.61
N LEU A 80 6.16 16.75 -7.47
CA LEU A 80 7.11 16.70 -6.35
C LEU A 80 8.41 15.97 -6.74
N TRP A 81 8.38 14.96 -7.59
CA TRP A 81 9.59 14.28 -8.06
C TRP A 81 10.54 15.21 -8.83
N GLN A 82 10.00 16.13 -9.64
CA GLN A 82 10.80 17.13 -10.36
C GLN A 82 11.46 18.15 -9.41
N GLY A 83 10.80 18.39 -8.28
CA GLY A 83 11.21 19.36 -7.28
C GLY A 83 10.22 20.49 -7.17
N TYR A 84 9.69 20.69 -5.97
CA TYR A 84 8.76 21.77 -5.66
C TYR A 84 9.47 22.86 -4.85
N PRO A 85 9.35 24.14 -5.25
CA PRO A 85 9.98 25.23 -4.51
C PRO A 85 9.35 25.38 -3.13
N PHE A 86 10.19 25.42 -2.11
CA PHE A 86 9.81 25.56 -0.72
C PHE A 86 10.69 26.62 -0.07
N THR A 87 10.06 27.53 0.68
CA THR A 87 10.78 28.54 1.46
C THR A 87 10.58 28.22 2.94
N PRO A 88 11.62 27.72 3.64
CA PRO A 88 11.50 27.44 5.07
C PRO A 88 11.25 28.73 5.84
N THR A 89 10.32 28.70 6.78
CA THR A 89 9.95 29.88 7.58
C THR A 89 11.05 30.33 8.54
N SER A 90 12.01 29.45 8.86
CA SER A 90 13.02 29.68 9.91
C SER A 90 14.42 30.07 9.40
N THR A 91 14.75 29.90 8.11
CA THR A 91 16.14 30.02 7.61
C THR A 91 16.39 31.16 6.62
N GLY A 92 15.49 32.14 6.52
CA GLY A 92 15.65 33.26 5.56
C GLY A 92 15.36 32.86 4.11
N PRO A 93 15.53 33.79 3.13
CA PRO A 93 14.94 33.71 1.78
C PRO A 93 15.60 32.73 0.81
N SER A 94 16.34 31.72 1.29
CA SER A 94 16.95 30.72 0.41
C SER A 94 15.90 29.72 -0.06
N ALA A 95 15.43 29.88 -1.29
CA ALA A 95 14.57 28.92 -1.96
C ALA A 95 15.23 27.53 -1.95
N SER A 96 14.56 26.58 -1.30
CA SER A 96 14.94 25.17 -1.27
C SER A 96 13.99 24.39 -2.16
N PHE A 97 14.40 23.22 -2.65
CA PHE A 97 13.51 22.34 -3.40
C PHE A 97 13.18 21.11 -2.57
N ILE A 98 11.91 20.74 -2.52
CA ILE A 98 11.47 19.47 -1.94
C ILE A 98 11.23 18.48 -3.07
N ARG A 99 11.81 17.29 -2.94
CA ARG A 99 11.55 16.14 -3.79
C ARG A 99 10.95 15.01 -2.98
N VAL A 100 9.90 14.38 -3.53
CA VAL A 100 9.23 13.26 -2.88
C VAL A 100 9.32 12.02 -3.75
N ALA A 101 9.63 10.88 -3.14
CA ALA A 101 9.65 9.58 -3.77
C ALA A 101 8.82 8.56 -2.96
N ILE A 102 8.04 7.72 -3.65
CA ILE A 102 7.41 6.54 -3.05
C ILE A 102 8.36 5.36 -3.24
N LEU A 103 8.85 4.76 -2.15
CA LEU A 103 9.81 3.65 -2.21
C LEU A 103 9.13 2.29 -2.11
N THR A 104 8.06 2.17 -1.32
CA THR A 104 7.36 0.91 -1.12
C THR A 104 5.86 1.09 -1.07
N ALA A 105 5.15 0.06 -1.51
CA ALA A 105 3.71 -0.11 -1.30
C ALA A 105 3.50 -1.11 -0.16
N ILE A 106 2.57 -0.81 0.75
CA ILE A 106 2.19 -1.64 1.88
C ILE A 106 0.68 -1.83 1.81
N ALA A 107 0.24 -3.07 1.73
CA ALA A 107 -1.16 -3.40 1.60
C ALA A 107 -1.37 -4.88 1.94
N GLU A 108 -2.60 -5.25 2.32
CA GLU A 108 -3.04 -6.64 2.33
C GLU A 108 -2.89 -7.26 0.93
N VAL A 109 -2.72 -8.59 0.84
CA VAL A 109 -2.35 -9.27 -0.43
C VAL A 109 -3.26 -8.93 -1.60
N PHE A 110 -4.57 -8.81 -1.37
CA PHE A 110 -5.56 -8.45 -2.40
C PHE A 110 -5.37 -7.02 -2.88
N SER A 111 -5.25 -6.07 -1.94
CA SER A 111 -5.08 -4.65 -2.21
C SER A 111 -3.71 -4.35 -2.82
N MET A 112 -2.67 -5.09 -2.43
CA MET A 112 -1.34 -5.01 -3.03
C MET A 112 -1.41 -5.31 -4.52
N ARG A 113 -2.03 -6.43 -4.90
CA ARG A 113 -2.15 -6.82 -6.31
C ARG A 113 -2.93 -5.79 -7.14
N LYS A 114 -3.92 -5.11 -6.56
CA LYS A 114 -4.62 -4.01 -7.24
C LYS A 114 -3.74 -2.77 -7.40
N LEU A 115 -3.02 -2.40 -6.33
CA LEU A 115 -2.19 -1.20 -6.28
C LEU A 115 -0.97 -1.26 -7.21
N THR A 116 -0.42 -2.45 -7.40
CA THR A 116 0.78 -2.69 -8.20
C THR A 116 0.47 -3.32 -9.56
N GLU A 117 -0.81 -3.44 -9.91
CA GLU A 117 -1.29 -4.09 -11.15
C GLU A 117 -0.81 -5.53 -11.36
N PHE A 118 -0.59 -6.27 -10.26
CA PHE A 118 -0.15 -7.66 -10.32
C PHE A 118 -1.31 -8.63 -10.58
N ILE A 119 -0.95 -9.80 -11.09
CA ILE A 119 -1.88 -10.89 -11.38
C ILE A 119 -2.70 -11.21 -10.12
N SER A 120 -4.01 -11.40 -10.28
CA SER A 120 -4.95 -11.70 -9.19
C SER A 120 -4.60 -13.00 -8.44
N HIS A 121 -5.14 -13.19 -7.23
CA HIS A 121 -5.04 -14.43 -6.44
C HIS A 121 -5.48 -15.70 -7.20
N SER A 122 -6.32 -15.54 -8.23
CA SER A 122 -6.77 -16.63 -9.11
C SER A 122 -5.83 -16.94 -10.28
N GLY A 123 -4.74 -16.18 -10.44
CA GLY A 123 -3.76 -16.43 -11.49
C GLY A 123 -2.69 -17.43 -11.08
N ASN A 124 -1.91 -17.88 -12.07
CA ASN A 124 -0.96 -18.97 -11.86
C ASN A 124 0.43 -18.53 -11.39
N HIS A 125 0.66 -17.23 -11.17
CA HIS A 125 1.94 -16.70 -10.69
C HIS A 125 1.86 -16.34 -9.20
N LEU A 126 2.71 -16.98 -8.41
CA LEU A 126 2.74 -16.88 -6.95
C LEU A 126 3.38 -15.59 -6.47
N CYS A 127 4.48 -15.20 -7.12
CA CYS A 127 5.35 -14.12 -6.70
C CYS A 127 5.50 -13.08 -7.81
N ASN A 128 5.64 -11.83 -7.42
CA ASN A 128 5.81 -10.70 -8.35
C ASN A 128 7.28 -10.38 -8.63
N LEU A 129 8.21 -10.99 -7.89
CA LEU A 129 9.64 -10.81 -8.05
C LEU A 129 10.30 -12.02 -8.73
N CYS A 130 9.74 -13.22 -8.57
CA CYS A 130 10.26 -14.43 -9.18
C CYS A 130 9.19 -15.14 -10.01
N ASN A 131 9.62 -15.90 -11.02
CA ASN A 131 8.75 -16.57 -11.98
C ASN A 131 8.10 -17.87 -11.43
N SER A 132 7.78 -17.89 -10.14
CA SER A 132 7.24 -19.07 -9.47
C SER A 132 5.78 -19.28 -9.86
N HIS A 133 5.49 -20.47 -10.38
CA HIS A 133 4.16 -20.84 -10.86
C HIS A 133 3.43 -21.72 -9.82
N ASN A 134 2.09 -21.68 -9.80
CA ASN A 134 1.28 -22.51 -8.90
C ASN A 134 1.57 -24.01 -9.08
N ALA A 135 1.96 -24.43 -10.29
CA ALA A 135 2.36 -25.80 -10.59
C ALA A 135 3.61 -26.26 -9.81
N GLN A 136 4.40 -25.32 -9.30
CA GLN A 136 5.66 -25.59 -8.59
C GLN A 136 5.51 -25.45 -7.07
N ILE A 137 4.29 -25.27 -6.53
CA ILE A 137 4.08 -25.07 -5.09
C ILE A 137 4.64 -26.26 -4.29
N GLU A 138 4.40 -27.48 -4.74
CA GLU A 138 4.88 -28.69 -4.05
C GLU A 138 6.40 -28.83 -4.12
N GLU A 139 7.05 -28.28 -5.16
CA GLU A 139 8.51 -28.26 -5.29
C GLU A 139 9.15 -27.16 -4.44
N ILE A 140 8.53 -25.97 -4.39
CA ILE A 140 9.01 -24.80 -3.64
C ILE A 140 8.76 -24.96 -2.15
N PHE A 141 7.63 -25.59 -1.79
CA PHE A 141 7.20 -25.81 -0.42
C PHE A 141 6.83 -27.29 -0.21
N PRO A 142 7.82 -28.19 -0.15
CA PRO A 142 7.59 -29.65 -0.06
C PRO A 142 6.82 -30.09 1.19
N ASN A 143 6.75 -29.24 2.22
CA ASN A 143 6.02 -29.51 3.46
C ASN A 143 4.66 -28.80 3.53
N PHE A 144 4.27 -28.04 2.50
CA PHE A 144 3.00 -27.34 2.46
C PHE A 144 1.95 -28.24 1.80
N THR A 145 1.32 -29.10 2.60
CA THR A 145 0.24 -29.95 2.08
C THR A 145 -0.95 -29.09 1.66
N THR A 146 -1.33 -29.18 0.38
CA THR A 146 -2.55 -28.59 -0.22
C THR A 146 -3.86 -29.07 0.44
N ASN A 147 -3.80 -30.06 1.34
CA ASN A 147 -4.90 -30.55 2.17
C ASN A 147 -5.23 -29.69 3.41
N ALA A 148 -4.91 -28.39 3.41
CA ALA A 148 -5.32 -27.49 4.48
C ALA A 148 -6.85 -27.21 4.48
N ASN A 149 -7.53 -27.42 3.35
CA ASN A 149 -8.97 -27.19 3.24
C ASN A 149 -9.85 -28.27 3.91
N THR A 150 -9.31 -29.43 4.28
CA THR A 150 -10.09 -30.48 4.98
C THR A 150 -9.76 -30.60 6.47
N LYS A 151 -8.59 -30.11 6.92
CA LYS A 151 -8.16 -30.24 8.33
C LYS A 151 -8.61 -29.11 9.26
N ILE A 152 -8.97 -27.93 8.75
CA ILE A 152 -9.45 -26.83 9.60
C ILE A 152 -10.94 -27.00 9.96
N ILE A 153 -11.74 -27.59 9.08
CA ILE A 153 -13.19 -27.80 9.33
C ILE A 153 -13.43 -28.91 10.38
N ASN A 154 -12.62 -29.98 10.40
CA ASN A 154 -12.78 -31.09 11.35
C ASN A 154 -12.14 -30.86 12.74
N LYS A 155 -11.59 -29.66 13.00
CA LYS A 155 -10.99 -29.31 14.31
C LYS A 155 -11.78 -28.23 15.05
N LEU A 156 -12.92 -27.82 14.51
CA LEU A 156 -13.84 -26.81 15.07
C LEU A 156 -15.31 -27.32 15.17
N LEU A 157 -15.50 -28.63 15.08
CA LEU A 157 -16.66 -29.38 15.59
C LEU A 157 -16.15 -30.34 16.66
#